data_AF-H6QRJ7-F1
#
_entry.id   AF-H6QRJ7-F1
#
_cell.length_a   1.000
_cell.length_b   1.000
_cell.length_c   1.000
_cell.angle_alpha   90.00
_cell.angle_beta   90.00
_cell.angle_gamma   90.00
#
_symmetry.space_group_name_H-M   'P 1'
#
loop_
_entity.id
_entity.type
_entity.pdbx_description
1 polymer ?
#
loop_
_entity_poly.entity_id
_entity_poly.type
_entity_poly.pdbx_seq_one_letter_code
_entity_poly.pdbx_strand_id
1 'polypeptide(L)'
;MAAYQDAIKNVPTMSINPTLFMQTTEAEDHYYHVWTSQIATVMKEYIGHPSKTDGAISTKPPVLEQISCEVPTVFMLKLMEESDNSAEGIGQVLASVQRQSGLTATEFSSRLQPMDGDLATIQNFNSIRDIRYPSSYPEHSLNNIIFQLGGSHTIWNIAQAILTSHFGDPSSENNLGVWQYLEAIGIPHEQVIQKKDFTLMLQQMELVHHATLFHCLRVVMKTEKQKVDLEPQEIPTDRWNAIILECYERFCSPLARHQAAQKGLPKLHNVLVRMQEFSSVVEGNNAMKAGDIGRLINIWKMWSVMSQSLKGLTHYASYLPRLVLLLTEILPPPISKFLRHNMLFSPSGRPGHFVSKDFFLENNNYWLKFFFNRGALGPMSSG
;
A
#
# COMPACT_ATOMS: atom_id res chain seq x y z
N MET A 1 25.15 1.75 13.12
CA MET A 1 25.21 3.21 12.95
C MET A 1 26.20 3.62 11.85
N ALA A 2 27.49 3.27 11.95
CA ALA A 2 28.51 3.61 10.94
C ALA A 2 28.13 3.22 9.50
N ALA A 3 27.75 1.95 9.26
CA ALA A 3 27.35 1.49 7.93
C ALA A 3 26.15 2.26 7.32
N TYR A 4 25.24 2.77 8.16
CA TYR A 4 24.14 3.62 7.70
C TYR A 4 24.65 5.02 7.31
N GLN A 5 25.47 5.64 8.17
CA GLN A 5 26.05 6.96 7.93
C GLN A 5 26.92 6.98 6.66
N ASP A 6 27.75 5.94 6.46
CA ASP A 6 28.57 5.80 5.26
C ASP A 6 27.72 5.69 4.00
N ALA A 7 26.61 4.94 4.06
CA ALA A 7 25.69 4.79 2.93
C ALA A 7 25.02 6.11 2.54
N ILE A 8 24.56 6.89 3.52
CA ILE A 8 23.87 8.16 3.23
C ILE A 8 24.81 9.31 2.87
N LYS A 9 26.12 9.19 3.14
CA LYS A 9 27.12 10.23 2.87
C LYS A 9 27.15 10.66 1.40
N ASN A 10 26.88 9.73 0.50
CA ASN A 10 26.95 9.95 -0.95
C ASN A 10 25.63 10.46 -1.55
N VAL A 11 24.55 10.51 -0.76
CA VAL A 11 23.21 10.93 -1.23
C VAL A 11 23.20 12.34 -1.82
N PRO A 12 23.84 13.37 -1.22
CA PRO A 12 23.85 14.72 -1.81
C PRO A 12 24.47 14.81 -3.21
N THR A 13 25.35 13.86 -3.55
CA THR A 13 26.05 13.79 -4.85
C THR A 13 25.52 12.67 -5.75
N MET A 14 24.51 11.91 -5.31
CA MET A 14 23.95 10.79 -6.06
C MET A 14 23.20 11.32 -7.28
N SER A 15 23.53 10.82 -8.47
CA SER A 15 22.76 11.10 -9.68
C SER A 15 21.46 10.28 -9.66
N ILE A 16 20.32 10.96 -9.71
CA ILE A 16 19.01 10.31 -9.79
C ILE A 16 18.62 10.17 -11.25
N ASN A 17 18.58 8.92 -11.73
CA ASN A 17 18.08 8.57 -13.06
C ASN A 17 16.65 8.02 -12.94
N PRO A 18 15.68 8.44 -13.78
CA PRO A 18 14.35 7.83 -13.84
C PRO A 18 14.35 6.30 -13.91
N THR A 19 15.37 5.67 -14.51
CA THR A 19 15.49 4.20 -14.58
C THR A 19 15.55 3.53 -13.20
N LEU A 20 15.99 4.23 -12.15
CA LEU A 20 16.02 3.71 -10.77
C LEU A 20 14.61 3.41 -10.23
N PHE A 21 13.59 4.08 -10.77
CA PHE A 21 12.19 3.88 -10.40
C PHE A 21 11.45 2.91 -11.33
N MET A 22 12.04 2.58 -12.48
CA MET A 22 11.44 1.63 -13.42
C MET A 22 11.48 0.21 -12.86
N GLN A 23 10.51 -0.59 -13.26
CA GLN A 23 10.51 -2.02 -12.97
C GLN A 23 11.68 -2.67 -13.71
N THR A 24 12.33 -3.65 -13.08
CA THR A 24 13.27 -4.53 -13.79
C THR A 24 12.48 -5.54 -14.61
N THR A 25 13.12 -6.23 -15.55
CA THR A 25 12.46 -7.28 -16.34
C THR A 25 11.83 -8.35 -15.45
N GLU A 26 12.52 -8.76 -14.38
CA GLU A 26 12.01 -9.74 -13.42
C GLU A 26 10.77 -9.23 -12.67
N ALA A 27 10.72 -7.93 -12.38
CA ALA A 27 9.58 -7.31 -11.72
C ALA A 27 8.39 -7.12 -12.67
N GLU A 28 8.64 -6.87 -13.95
CA GLU A 28 7.60 -6.86 -14.99
C GLU A 28 7.02 -8.25 -15.23
N ASP A 29 7.87 -9.28 -15.32
CA ASP A 29 7.47 -10.69 -15.41
C ASP A 29 6.66 -11.12 -14.18
N HIS A 30 7.09 -10.68 -12.98
CA HIS A 30 6.33 -10.90 -11.76
C HIS A 30 4.95 -10.23 -11.82
N TYR A 31 4.88 -8.99 -12.30
CA TYR A 31 3.63 -8.24 -12.38
C TYR A 31 2.67 -8.82 -13.43
N TYR A 32 3.17 -9.48 -14.47
CA TYR A 32 2.37 -10.34 -15.35
C TYR A 32 1.68 -11.47 -14.56
N HIS A 33 2.41 -12.13 -13.65
CA HIS A 33 1.82 -13.14 -12.78
C HIS A 33 0.82 -12.57 -11.76
N VAL A 34 1.04 -11.35 -11.26
CA VAL A 34 0.06 -10.63 -10.44
C VAL A 34 -1.25 -10.47 -11.22
N TRP A 35 -1.17 -9.95 -12.45
CA TRP A 35 -2.34 -9.75 -13.31
C TRP A 35 -3.11 -11.05 -13.58
N THR A 36 -2.41 -12.08 -14.05
CA THR A 36 -3.03 -13.37 -14.36
C THR A 36 -3.62 -14.02 -13.11
N SER A 37 -3.03 -13.81 -11.93
CA SER A 37 -3.61 -14.28 -10.67
C SER A 37 -4.90 -13.54 -10.26
N GLN A 38 -4.98 -12.23 -10.48
CA GLN A 38 -6.20 -11.46 -10.22
C GLN A 38 -7.32 -11.87 -11.17
N ILE A 39 -7.01 -12.08 -12.46
CA ILE A 39 -7.97 -12.60 -13.44
C ILE A 39 -8.43 -14.01 -13.04
N ALA A 40 -7.50 -14.89 -12.64
CA ALA A 40 -7.80 -16.24 -12.17
C ALA A 40 -8.69 -16.24 -10.92
N THR A 41 -8.47 -15.31 -9.98
CA THR A 41 -9.33 -15.13 -8.79
C THR A 41 -10.76 -14.80 -9.19
N VAL A 42 -10.96 -13.81 -10.06
CA VAL A 42 -12.29 -13.42 -10.54
C VAL A 42 -12.95 -14.56 -11.31
N MET A 43 -12.20 -15.25 -12.17
CA MET A 43 -12.70 -16.41 -12.89
C MET A 43 -13.12 -17.53 -11.92
N LYS A 44 -12.37 -17.73 -10.83
CA LYS A 44 -12.64 -18.73 -9.81
C LYS A 44 -13.90 -18.44 -9.02
N GLU A 45 -14.05 -17.17 -8.62
CA GLU A 45 -15.13 -16.72 -7.75
C GLU A 45 -16.47 -16.58 -8.47
N TYR A 46 -16.46 -16.17 -9.73
CA TYR A 46 -17.69 -15.74 -10.42
C TYR A 46 -18.03 -16.52 -11.69
N ILE A 47 -17.16 -17.43 -12.16
CA ILE A 47 -17.39 -18.16 -13.42
C ILE A 47 -17.29 -19.67 -13.23
N GLY A 48 -16.19 -20.16 -12.64
CA GLY A 48 -15.95 -21.60 -12.60
C GLY A 48 -14.61 -21.98 -11.99
N HIS A 49 -14.28 -23.26 -11.97
CA HIS A 49 -13.00 -23.75 -11.49
C HIS A 49 -12.32 -24.63 -12.54
N PRO A 50 -10.98 -24.69 -12.56
CA PRO A 50 -10.29 -25.58 -13.48
C PRO A 50 -10.58 -27.05 -13.10
N SER A 51 -10.65 -27.92 -14.10
CA SER A 51 -10.83 -29.37 -13.93
C SER A 51 -9.70 -30.01 -13.10
N LYS A 52 -8.50 -29.43 -13.16
CA LYS A 52 -7.31 -29.82 -12.41
C LYS A 52 -6.58 -28.58 -11.95
N THR A 53 -6.13 -28.59 -10.70
CA THR A 53 -5.30 -27.51 -10.13
C THR A 53 -3.89 -27.53 -10.68
N ASP A 54 -3.35 -28.72 -10.96
CA ASP A 54 -2.05 -28.87 -11.61
C ASP A 54 -2.08 -28.31 -13.04
N GLY A 55 -1.07 -27.50 -13.38
CA GLY A 55 -1.00 -26.77 -14.63
C GLY A 55 -1.98 -25.59 -14.79
N ALA A 56 -2.89 -25.35 -13.85
CA ALA A 56 -3.78 -24.18 -13.90
C ALA A 56 -3.05 -22.91 -13.45
N ILE A 57 -3.34 -21.78 -14.10
CA ILE A 57 -2.89 -20.47 -13.62
C ILE A 57 -3.43 -20.25 -12.20
N SER A 58 -2.50 -19.96 -11.28
CA SER A 58 -2.74 -19.79 -9.85
C SER A 58 -3.53 -18.50 -9.56
N THR A 59 -4.43 -18.55 -8.57
CA THR A 59 -5.10 -17.36 -8.00
C THR A 59 -4.22 -16.57 -7.02
N LYS A 60 -2.96 -16.97 -6.86
CA LYS A 60 -1.97 -16.30 -6.02
C LYS A 60 -0.73 -15.98 -6.85
N PRO A 61 -0.18 -14.75 -6.79
CA PRO A 61 1.08 -14.44 -7.43
C PRO A 61 2.23 -15.24 -6.81
N PRO A 62 3.34 -15.45 -7.54
CA PRO A 62 4.58 -15.99 -6.99
C PRO A 62 5.09 -15.16 -5.81
N VAL A 63 5.60 -15.83 -4.79
CA VAL A 63 6.24 -15.18 -3.63
C VAL A 63 7.59 -14.61 -4.06
N LEU A 64 7.91 -13.39 -3.62
CA LEU A 64 9.22 -12.77 -3.85
C LEU A 64 10.06 -12.77 -2.58
N GLU A 65 9.59 -12.08 -1.54
CA GLU A 65 10.30 -12.00 -0.27
C GLU A 65 9.31 -11.89 0.87
N GLN A 66 8.96 -13.04 1.44
CA GLN A 66 8.06 -13.11 2.58
C GLN A 66 8.80 -12.91 3.90
N ILE A 67 8.24 -12.08 4.77
CA ILE A 67 8.74 -11.89 6.14
C ILE A 67 8.26 -13.03 7.05
N SER A 68 8.95 -13.20 8.19
CA SER A 68 8.56 -14.20 9.19
C SER A 68 7.17 -13.91 9.75
N CYS A 69 6.32 -14.94 9.84
CA CYS A 69 5.04 -14.85 10.54
C CYS A 69 5.18 -15.03 12.05
N GLU A 70 6.39 -15.09 12.61
CA GLU A 70 6.60 -15.14 14.05
C GLU A 70 5.91 -13.95 14.75
N VAL A 71 5.21 -14.24 15.85
CA VAL A 71 4.57 -13.20 16.65
C VAL A 71 5.66 -12.36 17.30
N PRO A 72 5.77 -11.06 16.99
CA PRO A 72 6.79 -10.24 17.61
C PRO A 72 6.42 -9.96 19.07
N THR A 73 7.45 -9.71 19.88
CA THR A 73 7.23 -9.11 21.19
C THR A 73 6.94 -7.63 21.02
N VAL A 74 5.76 -7.19 21.45
CA VAL A 74 5.33 -5.80 21.37
C VAL A 74 5.32 -5.18 22.75
N PHE A 75 6.06 -4.09 22.93
CA PHE A 75 6.06 -3.29 24.15
C PHE A 75 5.35 -1.97 23.88
N MET A 76 4.24 -1.75 24.56
CA MET A 76 3.49 -0.50 24.46
C MET A 76 4.11 0.54 25.39
N LEU A 77 4.52 1.67 24.82
CA LEU A 77 4.93 2.84 25.60
C LEU A 77 3.70 3.45 26.29
N LYS A 78 3.92 4.09 27.43
CA LYS A 78 2.90 4.88 28.14
C LYS A 78 2.47 6.05 27.26
N LEU A 79 1.20 6.42 27.41
CA LEU A 79 0.65 7.63 26.82
C LEU A 79 1.50 8.85 27.17
N MET A 80 1.65 9.71 26.18
CA MET A 80 2.46 10.93 26.19
C MET A 80 1.50 12.12 26.15
N GLU A 81 1.78 13.17 26.92
CA GLU A 81 1.03 14.44 26.84
C GLU A 81 1.56 15.31 25.69
N GLU A 82 2.75 14.99 25.21
CA GLU A 82 3.45 15.63 24.11
C GLU A 82 2.67 15.46 22.79
N SER A 83 2.49 16.56 22.04
CA SER A 83 1.84 16.54 20.74
C SER A 83 2.85 16.27 19.63
N ASP A 84 2.48 15.48 18.62
CA ASP A 84 3.29 15.21 17.43
C ASP A 84 2.96 16.13 16.23
N ASN A 85 2.08 17.11 16.43
CA ASN A 85 1.56 18.00 15.38
C ASN A 85 2.52 19.14 14.97
N SER A 86 3.69 19.24 15.60
CA SER A 86 4.69 20.27 15.33
C SER A 86 6.11 19.72 15.42
N ALA A 87 7.07 20.45 14.83
CA ALA A 87 8.49 20.12 14.90
C ALA A 87 9.02 20.10 16.33
N GLU A 88 8.62 21.07 17.17
CA GLU A 88 8.99 21.07 18.59
C GLU A 88 8.37 19.87 19.31
N GLY A 89 7.07 19.64 19.10
CA GLY A 89 6.32 18.57 19.71
C GLY A 89 6.88 17.18 19.42
N ILE A 90 7.25 16.88 18.15
CA ILE A 90 7.91 15.61 17.83
C ILE A 90 9.27 15.47 18.53
N GLY A 91 9.99 16.57 18.76
CA GLY A 91 11.21 16.57 19.57
C GLY A 91 10.96 16.16 21.03
N GLN A 92 9.85 16.62 21.60
CA GLN A 92 9.42 16.25 22.97
C GLN A 92 8.96 14.78 23.02
N VAL A 93 8.20 14.32 22.02
CA VAL A 93 7.82 12.90 21.86
C VAL A 93 9.06 12.00 21.83
N LEU A 94 10.07 12.34 21.03
CA LEU A 94 11.32 11.57 20.94
C LEU A 94 12.07 11.53 22.29
N ALA A 95 12.09 12.64 23.04
CA ALA A 95 12.66 12.66 24.38
C ALA A 95 11.86 11.78 25.36
N SER A 96 10.54 11.71 25.21
CA SER A 96 9.68 10.81 25.98
C SER A 96 9.95 9.34 25.62
N VAL A 97 10.03 8.99 24.34
CA VAL A 97 10.42 7.65 23.87
C VAL A 97 11.76 7.24 24.47
N GLN A 98 12.77 8.12 24.43
CA GLN A 98 14.06 7.85 25.05
C GLN A 98 13.92 7.55 26.55
N ARG A 99 13.24 8.42 27.32
CA ARG A 99 13.03 8.21 28.76
C ARG A 99 12.32 6.90 29.06
N GLN A 100 11.27 6.57 28.30
CA GLN A 100 10.50 5.36 28.51
C GLN A 100 11.24 4.08 28.09
N SER A 101 12.21 4.18 27.17
CA SER A 101 13.09 3.06 26.80
C SER A 101 14.10 2.69 27.90
N GLY A 102 14.32 3.57 28.89
CA GLY A 102 15.32 3.40 29.93
C GLY A 102 16.77 3.64 29.47
N LEU A 103 16.98 4.02 28.20
CA LEU A 103 18.29 4.33 27.65
C LEU A 103 18.76 5.73 28.03
N THR A 104 20.06 5.87 28.30
CA THR A 104 20.70 7.18 28.39
C THR A 104 20.70 7.89 27.04
N ALA A 105 20.87 9.21 27.02
CA ALA A 105 20.89 9.99 25.77
C ALA A 105 21.98 9.51 24.81
N THR A 106 23.16 9.17 25.33
CA THR A 106 24.29 8.64 24.55
C THR A 106 23.99 7.24 24.01
N GLU A 107 23.41 6.34 24.81
CA GLU A 107 23.04 5.01 24.31
C GLU A 107 21.98 5.09 23.22
N PHE A 108 20.96 5.93 23.42
CA PHE A 108 19.88 6.10 22.45
C PHE A 108 20.42 6.67 21.13
N SER A 109 21.25 7.72 21.19
CA SER A 109 21.84 8.38 20.02
C SER A 109 22.93 7.57 19.31
N SER A 110 23.60 6.65 20.02
CA SER A 110 24.60 5.75 19.43
C SER A 110 23.99 4.60 18.60
N ARG A 111 22.70 4.33 18.77
CA ARG A 111 21.98 3.23 18.12
C ARG A 111 21.10 3.75 16.99
N LEU A 112 21.00 2.96 15.93
CA LEU A 112 20.02 3.21 14.87
C LEU A 112 18.61 2.99 15.42
N GLN A 113 17.72 3.96 15.24
CA GLN A 113 16.34 3.96 15.72
C GLN A 113 15.39 4.07 14.51
N PRO A 114 15.01 2.96 13.88
CA PRO A 114 13.94 2.95 12.90
C PRO A 114 12.61 3.29 13.55
N MET A 115 11.85 4.15 12.91
CA MET A 115 10.51 4.56 13.33
C MET A 115 9.61 4.62 12.11
N ASP A 116 8.32 4.40 12.33
CA ASP A 116 7.30 4.52 11.30
C ASP A 116 6.29 5.54 11.77
N GLY A 117 5.83 6.36 10.84
CA GLY A 117 4.84 7.37 11.13
C GLY A 117 3.98 7.65 9.91
N ASP A 118 2.90 8.37 10.14
CA ASP A 118 2.23 9.04 9.05
C ASP A 118 3.13 10.13 8.46
N LEU A 119 2.77 10.63 7.29
CA LEU A 119 3.59 11.59 6.58
C LEU A 119 3.76 12.92 7.33
N ALA A 120 2.76 13.35 8.11
CA ALA A 120 2.84 14.61 8.86
C ALA A 120 3.87 14.50 9.99
N THR A 121 3.89 13.39 10.73
CA THR A 121 4.91 13.10 11.73
C THR A 121 6.31 13.16 11.12
N ILE A 122 6.49 12.57 9.93
CA ILE A 122 7.80 12.54 9.25
C ILE A 122 8.23 13.94 8.78
N GLN A 123 7.29 14.76 8.30
CA GLN A 123 7.56 16.15 7.94
C GLN A 123 7.99 16.99 9.15
N ASN A 124 7.31 16.83 10.29
CA ASN A 124 7.68 17.49 11.54
C ASN A 124 9.06 17.03 12.02
N PHE A 125 9.35 15.72 11.95
CA PHE A 125 10.66 15.16 12.28
C PHE A 125 11.78 15.76 11.41
N ASN A 126 11.58 15.80 10.09
CA ASN A 126 12.57 16.38 9.19
C ASN A 126 12.78 17.87 9.47
N SER A 127 11.71 18.61 9.76
CA SER A 127 11.79 20.03 10.09
C SER A 127 12.66 20.28 11.34
N ILE A 128 12.47 19.51 12.42
CA ILE A 128 13.33 19.67 13.61
C ILE A 128 14.76 19.19 13.38
N ARG A 129 14.95 18.14 12.57
CA ARG A 129 16.28 17.67 12.21
C ARG A 129 17.05 18.74 11.42
N ASP A 130 16.39 19.41 10.49
CA ASP A 130 16.98 20.49 9.69
C ASP A 130 17.34 21.71 10.55
N ILE A 131 16.49 22.08 11.53
CA ILE A 131 16.78 23.17 12.48
C ILE A 131 18.01 22.85 13.35
N ARG A 132 18.21 21.57 13.69
CA ARG A 132 19.34 21.11 14.52
C ARG A 132 20.60 20.79 13.72
N TYR A 133 20.54 20.86 12.40
CA TYR A 133 21.67 20.56 11.53
C TYR A 133 22.46 21.82 11.15
N PRO A 134 23.81 21.79 11.19
CA PRO A 134 24.66 20.71 11.69
C PRO A 134 24.80 20.75 13.21
N SER A 135 24.89 19.57 13.85
CA SER A 135 25.25 19.47 15.28
C SER A 135 26.39 18.49 15.46
N SER A 136 27.39 18.87 16.26
CA SER A 136 28.49 18.01 16.68
C SER A 136 28.09 17.02 17.77
N TYR A 137 26.92 17.20 18.40
CA TYR A 137 26.42 16.38 19.49
C TYR A 137 25.41 15.36 18.94
N PRO A 138 25.72 14.04 18.99
CA PRO A 138 24.83 13.00 18.48
C PRO A 138 23.41 13.08 19.06
N GLU A 139 23.28 13.44 20.34
CA GLU A 139 22.01 13.57 21.07
C GLU A 139 21.11 14.65 20.48
N HIS A 140 21.69 15.70 19.90
CA HIS A 140 20.95 16.80 19.31
C HIS A 140 20.70 16.58 17.81
N SER A 141 21.60 15.88 17.12
CA SER A 141 21.58 15.74 15.67
C SER A 141 20.39 14.93 15.11
N LEU A 142 19.83 14.00 15.91
CA LEU A 142 18.80 13.04 15.48
C LEU A 142 19.19 12.18 14.27
N ASN A 143 20.48 12.14 13.88
CA ASN A 143 20.97 11.42 12.71
C ASN A 143 20.83 9.90 12.84
N ASN A 144 20.63 9.41 14.07
CA ASN A 144 20.45 8.01 14.38
C ASN A 144 19.01 7.53 14.18
N ILE A 145 18.06 8.44 13.98
CA ILE A 145 16.64 8.14 13.77
C ILE A 145 16.33 8.10 12.27
N ILE A 146 15.68 7.03 11.83
CA ILE A 146 15.20 6.86 10.45
C ILE A 146 13.70 6.70 10.50
N PHE A 147 12.98 7.63 9.88
CA PHE A 147 11.55 7.48 9.67
C PHE A 147 11.23 6.81 8.34
N GLN A 148 10.40 5.78 8.39
CA GLN A 148 9.77 5.12 7.24
C GLN A 148 8.31 5.56 7.12
N LEU A 149 7.80 5.62 5.90
CA LEU A 149 6.38 5.81 5.66
C LEU A 149 5.61 4.60 6.19
N GLY A 150 4.58 4.85 6.99
CA GLY A 150 3.65 3.82 7.43
C GLY A 150 3.02 3.10 6.24
N GLY A 151 3.01 1.76 6.28
CA GLY A 151 2.54 0.93 5.17
C GLY A 151 1.07 1.18 4.86
N SER A 152 0.23 1.27 5.89
CA SER A 152 -1.21 1.49 5.75
C SER A 152 -1.51 2.92 5.29
N HIS A 153 -0.91 3.92 5.91
CA HIS A 153 -1.09 5.31 5.47
C HIS A 153 -0.66 5.51 4.01
N THR A 154 0.40 4.84 3.57
CA THR A 154 0.86 4.89 2.18
C THR A 154 -0.20 4.36 1.22
N ILE A 155 -0.68 3.13 1.42
CA ILE A 155 -1.71 2.55 0.55
C ILE A 155 -3.03 3.34 0.62
N TRP A 156 -3.45 3.80 1.80
CA TRP A 156 -4.69 4.55 1.96
C TRP A 156 -4.69 5.87 1.18
N ASN A 157 -3.63 6.65 1.30
CA ASN A 157 -3.54 7.94 0.59
C ASN A 157 -3.45 7.75 -0.93
N ILE A 158 -2.64 6.78 -1.39
CA ILE A 158 -2.49 6.51 -2.82
C ILE A 158 -3.78 5.93 -3.41
N ALA A 159 -4.39 4.96 -2.75
CA ALA A 159 -5.67 4.38 -3.17
C ALA A 159 -6.77 5.43 -3.22
N GLN A 160 -6.84 6.33 -2.24
CA GLN A 160 -7.81 7.44 -2.24
C GLN A 160 -7.60 8.39 -3.43
N ALA A 161 -6.35 8.74 -3.74
CA ALA A 161 -6.04 9.60 -4.88
C ALA A 161 -6.36 8.93 -6.24
N ILE A 162 -6.06 7.64 -6.37
CA ILE A 162 -6.45 6.82 -7.54
C ILE A 162 -7.98 6.79 -7.67
N LEU A 163 -8.68 6.41 -6.60
CA LEU A 163 -10.15 6.33 -6.60
C LEU A 163 -10.77 7.67 -6.97
N THR A 164 -10.29 8.76 -6.38
CA THR A 164 -10.80 10.12 -6.66
C THR A 164 -10.57 10.51 -8.12
N SER A 165 -9.42 10.15 -8.69
CA SER A 165 -9.10 10.43 -10.10
C SER A 165 -10.03 9.70 -11.08
N HIS A 166 -10.50 8.50 -10.71
CA HIS A 166 -11.42 7.69 -11.52
C HIS A 166 -12.88 7.79 -11.09
N PHE A 167 -13.18 8.54 -10.03
CA PHE A 167 -14.52 8.51 -9.42
C PHE A 167 -15.59 8.96 -10.41
N GLY A 168 -15.28 10.01 -11.17
CA GLY A 168 -16.20 10.65 -12.10
C GLY A 168 -17.04 11.74 -11.43
N ASP A 169 -18.10 12.14 -12.12
CA ASP A 169 -19.03 13.18 -11.70
C ASP A 169 -20.45 12.58 -11.56
N PRO A 170 -20.92 12.30 -10.33
CA PRO A 170 -22.26 11.77 -10.09
C PRO A 170 -23.39 12.72 -10.50
N SER A 171 -23.11 14.02 -10.67
CA SER A 171 -24.13 14.98 -11.11
C SER A 171 -24.40 14.92 -12.63
N SER A 172 -23.58 14.18 -13.38
CA SER A 172 -23.70 14.01 -14.81
C SER A 172 -23.97 12.54 -15.16
N GLU A 173 -25.19 12.23 -15.62
CA GLU A 173 -25.56 10.86 -16.03
C GLU A 173 -24.69 10.31 -17.19
N ASN A 174 -24.10 11.20 -17.98
CA ASN A 174 -23.18 10.84 -19.07
C ASN A 174 -21.75 10.51 -18.61
N ASN A 175 -21.45 10.72 -17.33
CA ASN A 175 -20.14 10.42 -16.75
C ASN A 175 -20.09 8.97 -16.24
N LEU A 176 -19.36 8.12 -16.97
CA LEU A 176 -19.25 6.68 -16.70
C LEU A 176 -18.13 6.33 -15.70
N GLY A 177 -17.96 7.16 -14.66
CA GLY A 177 -16.93 7.00 -13.63
C GLY A 177 -17.19 5.82 -12.70
N VAL A 178 -16.29 5.59 -11.75
CA VAL A 178 -16.41 4.50 -10.75
C VAL A 178 -17.70 4.61 -9.92
N TRP A 179 -18.23 5.81 -9.70
CA TRP A 179 -19.50 5.98 -8.99
C TRP A 179 -20.64 5.15 -9.57
N GLN A 180 -20.74 5.02 -10.90
CA GLN A 180 -21.78 4.19 -11.54
C GLN A 180 -21.57 2.70 -11.30
N TYR A 181 -20.32 2.25 -11.25
CA TYR A 181 -19.99 0.87 -10.96
C TYR A 181 -20.40 0.51 -9.53
N LEU A 182 -20.14 1.43 -8.58
CA LEU A 182 -20.54 1.28 -7.18
C LEU A 182 -22.07 1.17 -7.04
N GLU A 183 -22.81 2.08 -7.67
CA GLU A 183 -24.28 2.02 -7.66
C GLU A 183 -24.81 0.72 -8.30
N ALA A 184 -24.23 0.29 -9.43
CA ALA A 184 -24.64 -0.92 -10.12
C ALA A 184 -24.42 -2.20 -9.30
N ILE A 185 -23.45 -2.21 -8.39
CA ILE A 185 -23.19 -3.31 -7.45
C ILE A 185 -23.84 -3.10 -6.07
N GLY A 186 -24.71 -2.09 -5.93
CA GLY A 186 -25.49 -1.83 -4.73
C GLY A 186 -24.74 -1.11 -3.61
N ILE A 187 -23.68 -0.37 -3.94
CA ILE A 187 -22.86 0.38 -2.99
C ILE A 187 -23.12 1.89 -3.20
N PRO A 188 -23.72 2.59 -2.22
CA PRO A 188 -23.97 4.02 -2.32
C PRO A 188 -22.66 4.80 -2.48
N HIS A 189 -22.52 5.53 -3.60
CA HIS A 189 -21.26 6.19 -3.95
C HIS A 189 -20.85 7.27 -2.93
N GLU A 190 -21.78 7.90 -2.22
CA GLU A 190 -21.52 8.93 -1.20
C GLU A 190 -20.79 8.37 0.04
N GLN A 191 -20.77 7.05 0.22
CA GLN A 191 -20.16 6.39 1.38
C GLN A 191 -18.68 6.03 1.13
N VAL A 192 -18.22 6.03 -0.13
CA VAL A 192 -16.94 5.44 -0.54
C VAL A 192 -15.74 6.37 -0.33
N ILE A 193 -15.89 7.68 -0.61
CA ILE A 193 -14.81 8.68 -0.41
C ILE A 193 -14.81 9.26 1.02
N GLN A 194 -15.54 8.66 1.96
CA GLN A 194 -15.52 9.14 3.33
C GLN A 194 -14.18 8.80 3.98
N LYS A 195 -13.43 9.82 4.44
CA LYS A 195 -12.11 9.71 5.13
C LYS A 195 -12.11 8.92 6.45
N LYS A 196 -13.20 8.20 6.77
CA LYS A 196 -13.39 7.51 8.04
C LYS A 196 -13.11 6.01 7.97
N ASP A 197 -13.22 5.39 6.79
CA ASP A 197 -13.03 3.95 6.66
C ASP A 197 -12.23 3.59 5.40
N PHE A 198 -10.91 3.62 5.54
CA PHE A 198 -10.01 3.23 4.46
C PHE A 198 -10.04 1.73 4.16
N THR A 199 -10.44 0.89 5.12
CA THR A 199 -10.55 -0.56 4.90
C THR A 199 -11.70 -0.84 3.94
N LEU A 200 -12.86 -0.24 4.20
CA LEU A 200 -14.02 -0.32 3.32
C LEU A 200 -13.73 0.24 1.92
N MET A 201 -13.02 1.38 1.85
CA MET A 201 -12.60 1.96 0.56
C MET A 201 -11.78 0.97 -0.28
N LEU A 202 -10.78 0.29 0.33
CA LEU A 202 -9.97 -0.69 -0.38
C LEU A 202 -10.80 -1.90 -0.86
N GLN A 203 -11.73 -2.39 -0.04
CA GLN A 203 -12.64 -3.47 -0.43
C GLN A 203 -13.55 -3.07 -1.59
N GLN A 204 -14.07 -1.84 -1.58
CA GLN A 204 -14.93 -1.33 -2.65
C GLN A 204 -14.15 -1.15 -3.97
N MET A 205 -12.90 -0.69 -3.91
CA MET A 205 -12.02 -0.65 -5.08
C MET A 205 -11.76 -2.04 -5.65
N GLU A 206 -11.50 -3.03 -4.79
CA GLU A 206 -11.31 -4.44 -5.19
C GLU A 206 -12.58 -5.01 -5.85
N LEU A 207 -13.77 -4.74 -5.31
CA LEU A 207 -15.05 -5.16 -5.90
C LEU A 207 -15.28 -4.55 -7.29
N VAL A 208 -15.01 -3.26 -7.47
CA VAL A 208 -15.14 -2.60 -8.78
C VAL A 208 -14.13 -3.17 -9.78
N HIS A 209 -12.91 -3.47 -9.33
CA HIS A 209 -11.88 -4.14 -10.13
C HIS A 209 -12.35 -5.53 -10.57
N HIS A 210 -12.86 -6.34 -9.63
CA HIS A 210 -13.39 -7.67 -9.90
C HIS A 210 -14.57 -7.64 -10.88
N ALA A 211 -15.53 -6.72 -10.68
CA ALA A 211 -16.66 -6.55 -11.59
C ALA A 211 -16.22 -6.20 -13.02
N THR A 212 -15.18 -5.36 -13.15
CA THR A 212 -14.61 -5.01 -14.47
C THR A 212 -13.94 -6.21 -15.12
N LEU A 213 -13.11 -6.96 -14.38
CA LEU A 213 -12.46 -8.18 -14.86
C LEU A 213 -13.47 -9.27 -15.24
N PHE A 214 -14.55 -9.40 -14.48
CA PHE A 214 -15.64 -10.32 -14.76
C PHE A 214 -16.28 -9.99 -16.11
N HIS A 215 -16.53 -8.71 -16.39
CA HIS A 215 -17.02 -8.28 -17.70
C HIS A 215 -16.02 -8.62 -18.82
N CYS A 216 -14.72 -8.33 -18.63
CA CYS A 216 -13.67 -8.68 -19.60
C CYS A 216 -13.62 -10.18 -19.91
N LEU A 217 -13.72 -11.03 -18.88
CA LEU A 217 -13.78 -12.49 -19.02
C LEU A 217 -15.00 -12.93 -19.82
N ARG A 218 -16.18 -12.36 -19.54
CA ARG A 218 -17.40 -12.67 -20.31
C ARG A 218 -17.29 -12.26 -21.77
N VAL A 219 -16.63 -11.14 -22.06
CA VAL A 219 -16.35 -10.71 -23.44
C VAL A 219 -15.37 -11.66 -24.15
N VAL A 220 -14.38 -12.21 -23.46
CA VAL A 220 -13.50 -13.28 -23.98
C VAL A 220 -14.28 -14.55 -24.26
N MET A 221 -15.15 -14.94 -23.32
CA MET A 221 -15.96 -16.15 -23.43
C MET A 221 -17.16 -16.01 -24.39
N LYS A 222 -17.45 -14.80 -24.86
CA LYS A 222 -18.64 -14.45 -25.68
C LYS A 222 -19.96 -14.75 -24.96
N THR A 223 -19.98 -14.51 -23.65
CA THR A 223 -21.13 -14.77 -22.77
C THR A 223 -21.70 -13.49 -22.19
N GLU A 224 -21.27 -12.30 -22.59
CA GLU A 224 -21.63 -11.01 -21.98
C GLU A 224 -23.14 -10.69 -22.03
N LYS A 225 -23.87 -11.25 -23.00
CA LYS A 225 -25.33 -11.10 -23.15
C LYS A 225 -26.14 -12.19 -22.47
N GLN A 226 -25.49 -13.23 -21.95
CA GLN A 226 -26.16 -14.36 -21.32
C GLN A 226 -26.61 -13.99 -19.90
N LYS A 227 -27.50 -14.77 -19.30
CA LYS A 227 -27.79 -14.62 -17.87
C LYS A 227 -26.55 -15.03 -17.07
N VAL A 228 -26.25 -14.32 -15.98
CA VAL A 228 -25.21 -14.74 -15.05
C VAL A 228 -25.67 -16.02 -14.36
N ASP A 229 -24.87 -17.08 -14.50
CA ASP A 229 -25.01 -18.27 -13.68
C ASP A 229 -24.31 -18.01 -12.34
N LEU A 230 -24.98 -18.36 -11.25
CA LEU A 230 -24.45 -18.19 -9.90
C LEU A 230 -23.65 -19.42 -9.45
N GLU A 231 -23.81 -20.55 -10.13
CA GLU A 231 -23.09 -21.78 -9.82
C GLU A 231 -21.79 -21.85 -10.63
N PRO A 232 -20.61 -21.89 -9.97
CA PRO A 232 -19.34 -22.03 -10.66
C PRO A 232 -19.28 -23.34 -11.45
N GLN A 233 -18.95 -23.24 -12.74
CA GLN A 233 -18.88 -24.40 -13.63
C GLN A 233 -17.47 -24.99 -13.68
N GLU A 234 -17.35 -26.30 -13.91
CA GLU A 234 -16.05 -26.90 -14.20
C GLU A 234 -15.57 -26.51 -15.62
N ILE A 235 -14.33 -26.04 -15.73
CA ILE A 235 -13.71 -25.60 -16.98
C ILE A 235 -12.46 -26.45 -17.24
N PRO A 236 -12.29 -27.06 -18.43
CA PRO A 236 -11.05 -27.77 -18.77
C PRO A 236 -9.82 -26.88 -18.53
N THR A 237 -8.80 -27.40 -17.85
CA THR A 237 -7.64 -26.59 -17.38
C THR A 237 -6.94 -25.81 -18.51
N ASP A 238 -6.79 -26.40 -19.70
CA ASP A 238 -6.22 -25.69 -20.86
C ASP A 238 -7.09 -24.51 -21.30
N ARG A 239 -8.42 -24.69 -21.26
CA ARG A 239 -9.39 -23.64 -21.58
C ARG A 239 -9.41 -22.54 -20.52
N TRP A 240 -9.31 -22.92 -19.24
CA TRP A 240 -9.13 -22.01 -18.11
C TRP A 240 -7.92 -21.08 -18.35
N ASN A 241 -6.77 -21.66 -18.64
CA ASN A 241 -5.54 -20.91 -18.92
C ASN A 241 -5.71 -20.02 -20.15
N ALA A 242 -6.24 -20.55 -21.26
CA ALA A 242 -6.43 -19.78 -22.49
C ALA A 242 -7.33 -18.56 -22.30
N ILE A 243 -8.42 -18.66 -21.53
CA ILE A 243 -9.32 -17.54 -21.23
C ILE A 243 -8.59 -16.46 -20.44
N ILE A 244 -7.83 -16.83 -19.40
CA ILE A 244 -7.09 -15.88 -18.57
C ILE A 244 -6.05 -15.13 -19.41
N LEU A 245 -5.27 -15.85 -20.23
CA LEU A 245 -4.25 -15.28 -21.08
C LEU A 245 -4.85 -14.35 -22.13
N GLU A 246 -5.94 -14.75 -22.78
CA GLU A 246 -6.63 -13.89 -23.75
C GLU A 246 -7.19 -12.61 -23.08
N CYS A 247 -7.73 -12.73 -21.86
CA CYS A 247 -8.22 -11.59 -21.08
C CYS A 247 -7.07 -10.62 -20.74
N TYR A 248 -5.92 -11.15 -20.32
CA TYR A 248 -4.72 -10.36 -20.05
C TYR A 248 -4.27 -9.59 -21.30
N GLU A 249 -4.06 -10.29 -22.42
CA GLU A 249 -3.55 -9.70 -23.64
C GLU A 249 -4.46 -8.61 -24.20
N ARG A 250 -5.77 -8.83 -24.16
CA ARG A 250 -6.77 -7.91 -24.73
C ARG A 250 -7.00 -6.66 -23.88
N PHE A 251 -6.89 -6.74 -22.56
CA PHE A 251 -7.37 -5.69 -21.66
C PHE A 251 -6.35 -5.24 -20.61
N CYS A 252 -5.50 -6.13 -20.11
CA CYS A 252 -4.65 -5.86 -18.94
C CYS A 252 -3.19 -5.55 -19.30
N SER A 253 -2.74 -5.92 -20.52
CA SER A 253 -1.37 -5.72 -20.97
C SER A 253 -1.02 -4.23 -21.19
N PRO A 254 0.26 -3.83 -21.04
CA PRO A 254 0.72 -2.51 -21.44
C PRO A 254 0.41 -2.20 -22.92
N LEU A 255 0.51 -3.22 -23.79
CA LEU A 255 0.22 -3.11 -25.21
C LEU A 255 -1.26 -2.75 -25.45
N ALA A 256 -2.20 -3.37 -24.73
CA ALA A 256 -3.63 -3.05 -24.84
C ALA A 256 -3.92 -1.58 -24.51
N ARG A 257 -3.33 -1.07 -23.41
CA ARG A 257 -3.43 0.36 -23.04
C ARG A 257 -2.87 1.28 -24.11
N HIS A 258 -1.69 0.95 -24.63
CA HIS A 258 -1.02 1.72 -25.68
C HIS A 258 -1.84 1.76 -26.97
N GLN A 259 -2.34 0.62 -27.43
CA GLN A 259 -3.18 0.52 -28.62
C GLN A 259 -4.50 1.28 -28.47
N ALA A 260 -5.14 1.24 -27.30
CA ALA A 260 -6.35 2.01 -27.03
C ALA A 260 -6.10 3.52 -27.13
N ALA A 261 -4.94 3.99 -26.66
CA ALA A 261 -4.51 5.39 -26.79
C ALA A 261 -4.28 5.77 -28.26
N GLN A 262 -3.50 4.97 -28.99
CA GLN A 262 -3.17 5.23 -30.40
C GLN A 262 -4.39 5.25 -31.32
N LYS A 263 -5.38 4.39 -31.06
CA LYS A 263 -6.62 4.31 -31.85
C LYS A 263 -7.62 5.45 -31.54
N GLY A 264 -7.29 6.37 -30.64
CA GLY A 264 -8.18 7.47 -30.26
C GLY A 264 -9.47 6.97 -29.59
N LEU A 265 -9.39 5.91 -28.77
CA LEU A 265 -10.53 5.34 -28.03
C LEU A 265 -10.47 5.76 -26.55
N PRO A 266 -10.78 7.03 -26.21
CA PRO A 266 -10.54 7.57 -24.87
C PRO A 266 -11.30 6.82 -23.77
N LYS A 267 -12.53 6.37 -24.05
CA LYS A 267 -13.33 5.61 -23.07
C LYS A 267 -12.67 4.27 -22.73
N LEU A 268 -12.22 3.54 -23.75
CA LEU A 268 -11.52 2.26 -23.54
C LEU A 268 -10.21 2.51 -22.82
N HIS A 269 -9.39 3.46 -23.30
CA HIS A 269 -8.11 3.78 -22.68
C HIS A 269 -8.27 4.12 -21.18
N ASN A 270 -9.24 4.96 -20.82
CA ASN A 270 -9.49 5.32 -19.42
C ASN A 270 -9.87 4.11 -18.55
N VAL A 271 -10.70 3.19 -19.07
CA VAL A 271 -11.03 1.95 -18.35
C VAL A 271 -9.78 1.09 -18.16
N LEU A 272 -8.96 0.91 -19.19
CA LEU A 272 -7.75 0.08 -19.09
C LEU A 272 -6.70 0.69 -18.15
N VAL A 273 -6.58 2.04 -18.11
CA VAL A 273 -5.74 2.75 -17.14
C VAL A 273 -6.28 2.54 -15.73
N ARG A 274 -7.57 2.74 -15.49
CA ARG A 274 -8.20 2.47 -14.18
C ARG A 274 -7.93 1.04 -13.72
N MET A 275 -8.09 0.05 -14.59
CA MET A 275 -7.84 -1.35 -14.27
C MET A 275 -6.39 -1.56 -13.81
N GLN A 276 -5.41 -0.94 -14.46
CA GLN A 276 -4.00 -0.99 -14.04
C GLN A 276 -3.76 -0.36 -12.68
N GLU A 277 -4.35 0.81 -12.42
CA GLU A 277 -4.16 1.50 -11.15
C GLU A 277 -4.86 0.75 -10.01
N PHE A 278 -6.07 0.24 -10.22
CA PHE A 278 -6.81 -0.57 -9.26
C PHE A 278 -6.09 -1.90 -8.99
N SER A 279 -5.57 -2.56 -10.04
CA SER A 279 -4.76 -3.77 -9.89
C SER A 279 -3.55 -3.55 -8.98
N SER A 280 -2.88 -2.39 -9.08
CA SER A 280 -1.76 -2.05 -8.20
C SER A 280 -2.16 -1.87 -6.74
N VAL A 281 -3.36 -1.32 -6.48
CA VAL A 281 -3.93 -1.20 -5.12
C VAL A 281 -4.31 -2.55 -4.55
N VAL A 282 -4.97 -3.40 -5.34
CA VAL A 282 -5.32 -4.78 -4.95
C VAL A 282 -4.05 -5.57 -4.63
N GLU A 283 -3.01 -5.50 -5.47
CA GLU A 283 -1.75 -6.20 -5.19
C GLU A 283 -1.01 -5.62 -3.98
N GLY A 284 -0.96 -4.30 -3.82
CA GLY A 284 -0.36 -3.67 -2.64
C GLY A 284 -1.00 -4.19 -1.34
N ASN A 285 -2.34 -4.26 -1.31
CA ASN A 285 -3.09 -4.79 -0.17
C ASN A 285 -2.83 -6.29 0.05
N ASN A 286 -2.81 -7.08 -1.04
CA ASN A 286 -2.59 -8.52 -0.97
C ASN A 286 -1.16 -8.89 -0.57
N ALA A 287 -0.16 -8.12 -1.04
CA ALA A 287 1.23 -8.25 -0.63
C ALA A 287 1.40 -7.91 0.86
N MET A 288 0.76 -6.83 1.34
CA MET A 288 0.74 -6.48 2.77
C MET A 288 0.14 -7.60 3.61
N LYS A 289 -1.05 -8.12 3.26
CA LYS A 289 -1.70 -9.23 3.97
C LYS A 289 -0.86 -10.51 3.95
N ALA A 290 -0.17 -10.79 2.84
CA ALA A 290 0.70 -11.95 2.70
C ALA A 290 2.03 -11.81 3.45
N GLY A 291 2.41 -10.60 3.88
CA GLY A 291 3.73 -10.32 4.43
C GLY A 291 4.84 -10.40 3.38
N ASP A 292 4.52 -10.22 2.10
CA ASP A 292 5.50 -10.27 1.01
C ASP A 292 6.04 -8.87 0.71
N ILE A 293 7.14 -8.53 1.38
CA ILE A 293 7.75 -7.22 1.25
C ILE A 293 8.38 -7.02 -0.13
N GLY A 294 8.80 -8.10 -0.80
CA GLY A 294 9.33 -8.03 -2.16
C GLY A 294 8.27 -7.54 -3.13
N ARG A 295 7.07 -8.15 -3.08
CA ARG A 295 5.92 -7.72 -3.89
C ARG A 295 5.48 -6.30 -3.56
N LEU A 296 5.43 -5.94 -2.28
CA LEU A 296 5.04 -4.60 -1.86
C LEU A 296 6.02 -3.52 -2.39
N ILE A 297 7.32 -3.77 -2.36
CA ILE A 297 8.33 -2.83 -2.87
C ILE A 297 8.21 -2.66 -4.39
N ASN A 298 7.89 -3.71 -5.15
CA ASN A 298 7.63 -3.57 -6.59
C ASN A 298 6.43 -2.63 -6.85
N ILE A 299 5.34 -2.76 -6.09
CA ILE A 299 4.20 -1.85 -6.15
C ILE A 299 4.60 -0.42 -5.77
N TRP A 300 5.41 -0.24 -4.73
CA TRP A 300 5.87 1.10 -4.31
C TRP A 300 6.79 1.76 -5.34
N LYS A 301 7.60 0.98 -6.07
CA LYS A 301 8.34 1.49 -7.24
C LYS A 301 7.38 1.99 -8.32
N MET A 302 6.32 1.24 -8.65
CA MET A 302 5.29 1.71 -9.60
C MET A 302 4.63 2.99 -9.11
N TRP A 303 4.22 3.03 -7.83
CA TRP A 303 3.57 4.18 -7.24
C TRP A 303 4.47 5.41 -7.16
N SER A 304 5.78 5.24 -7.03
CA SER A 304 6.74 6.36 -7.06
C SER A 304 6.66 7.17 -8.36
N VAL A 305 6.34 6.50 -9.47
CA VAL A 305 6.12 7.15 -10.77
C VAL A 305 4.67 7.62 -10.91
N MET A 306 3.70 6.76 -10.59
CA MET A 306 2.26 7.09 -10.73
C MET A 306 1.85 8.29 -9.86
N SER A 307 2.41 8.43 -8.67
CA SER A 307 2.09 9.53 -7.75
C SER A 307 2.45 10.90 -8.33
N GLN A 308 3.35 10.97 -9.32
CA GLN A 308 3.72 12.24 -9.96
C GLN A 308 2.57 12.81 -10.81
N SER A 309 1.68 11.96 -11.33
CA SER A 309 0.52 12.38 -12.13
C SER A 309 -0.79 12.49 -11.35
N LEU A 310 -0.85 11.93 -10.14
CA LEU A 310 -2.05 11.93 -9.31
C LEU A 310 -2.17 13.23 -8.50
N LYS A 311 -3.30 13.92 -8.63
CA LYS A 311 -3.58 15.14 -7.87
C LYS A 311 -3.78 14.83 -6.38
N GLY A 312 -3.34 15.73 -5.51
CA GLY A 312 -3.54 15.62 -4.05
C GLY A 312 -2.47 14.81 -3.31
N LEU A 313 -1.49 14.22 -3.99
CA LEU A 313 -0.38 13.47 -3.39
C LEU A 313 0.91 14.30 -3.22
N THR A 314 0.85 15.63 -3.15
CA THR A 314 2.02 16.53 -3.23
C THR A 314 3.18 16.11 -2.33
N HIS A 315 2.91 15.66 -1.10
CA HIS A 315 3.94 15.17 -0.21
C HIS A 315 4.34 13.72 -0.50
N TYR A 316 3.40 12.79 -0.66
CA TYR A 316 3.70 11.38 -0.98
C TYR A 316 4.50 11.23 -2.29
N ALA A 317 4.22 12.06 -3.28
CA ALA A 317 4.96 12.13 -4.55
C ALA A 317 6.45 12.49 -4.36
N SER A 318 6.83 13.10 -3.24
CA SER A 318 8.24 13.37 -2.91
C SER A 318 8.84 12.35 -1.94
N TYR A 319 8.06 11.88 -0.95
CA TYR A 319 8.56 11.03 0.12
C TYR A 319 8.63 9.55 -0.25
N LEU A 320 7.66 9.03 -1.00
CA LEU A 320 7.66 7.62 -1.40
C LEU A 320 8.86 7.27 -2.31
N PRO A 321 9.16 8.05 -3.37
CA PRO A 321 10.35 7.78 -4.19
C PRO A 321 11.65 7.82 -3.39
N ARG A 322 11.77 8.74 -2.42
CA ARG A 322 12.95 8.82 -1.54
C ARG A 322 13.11 7.56 -0.69
N LEU A 323 12.02 7.07 -0.11
CA LEU A 323 12.04 5.84 0.68
C LEU A 323 12.37 4.62 -0.20
N VAL A 324 11.80 4.54 -1.39
CA VAL A 324 12.11 3.48 -2.35
C VAL A 324 13.60 3.47 -2.69
N LEU A 325 14.18 4.60 -3.10
CA LEU A 325 15.62 4.69 -3.38
C LEU A 325 16.47 4.36 -2.14
N LEU A 326 16.04 4.81 -0.96
CA LEU A 326 16.74 4.50 0.28
C LEU A 326 16.83 2.98 0.47
N LEU A 327 15.72 2.28 0.28
CA LEU A 327 15.62 0.83 0.50
C LEU A 327 16.24 0.00 -0.62
N THR A 328 16.23 0.45 -1.87
CA THR A 328 16.68 -0.37 -3.02
C THR A 328 18.07 -0.02 -3.53
N GLU A 329 18.49 1.25 -3.46
CA GLU A 329 19.73 1.72 -4.08
C GLU A 329 20.79 2.21 -3.08
N ILE A 330 20.37 2.82 -1.98
CA ILE A 330 21.28 3.55 -1.09
C ILE A 330 21.79 2.66 0.06
N LEU A 331 20.88 1.95 0.73
CA LEU A 331 21.24 1.21 1.94
C LEU A 331 21.99 -0.10 1.65
N PRO A 332 22.97 -0.47 2.49
CA PRO A 332 23.62 -1.77 2.39
C PRO A 332 22.59 -2.90 2.55
N PRO A 333 22.73 -4.04 1.87
CA PRO A 333 21.72 -5.10 1.86
C PRO A 333 21.22 -5.54 3.24
N PRO A 334 22.05 -5.69 4.29
CA PRO A 334 21.57 -6.04 5.63
C PRO A 334 20.66 -4.98 6.26
N ILE A 335 20.98 -3.69 6.08
CA ILE A 335 20.17 -2.59 6.64
C ILE A 335 18.89 -2.42 5.82
N SER A 336 18.98 -2.48 4.49
CA SER A 336 17.79 -2.49 3.62
C SER A 336 16.84 -3.62 4.02
N LYS A 337 17.35 -4.86 4.14
CA LYS A 337 16.54 -6.01 4.56
C LYS A 337 15.90 -5.77 5.92
N PHE A 338 16.65 -5.28 6.90
CA PHE A 338 16.12 -4.97 8.22
C PHE A 338 14.96 -3.96 8.17
N LEU A 339 15.14 -2.82 7.50
CA LEU A 339 14.09 -1.81 7.38
C LEU A 339 12.87 -2.30 6.62
N ARG A 340 13.06 -3.06 5.52
CA ARG A 340 11.97 -3.66 4.74
C ARG A 340 11.20 -4.68 5.57
N HIS A 341 11.90 -5.60 6.24
CA HIS A 341 11.28 -6.65 7.05
C HIS A 341 10.60 -6.11 8.31
N ASN A 342 10.95 -4.90 8.74
CA ASN A 342 10.37 -4.26 9.90
C ASN A 342 9.11 -3.44 9.59
N MET A 343 8.69 -3.29 8.32
CA MET A 343 7.51 -2.49 7.96
C MET A 343 6.18 -3.18 8.32
N LEU A 344 6.16 -4.51 8.24
CA LEU A 344 4.99 -5.35 8.49
C LEU A 344 5.33 -6.40 9.55
N PHE A 345 4.32 -6.95 10.19
CA PHE A 345 4.46 -8.11 11.08
C PHE A 345 3.14 -8.90 11.19
N SER A 346 3.21 -10.15 11.67
CA SER A 346 2.01 -10.93 11.95
C SER A 346 1.63 -10.86 13.42
N PRO A 347 0.54 -10.17 13.81
CA PRO A 347 0.11 -10.08 15.21
C PRO A 347 -0.39 -11.43 15.75
N SER A 348 -0.85 -12.34 14.88
CA SER A 348 -1.44 -13.61 15.30
C SER A 348 -0.58 -14.84 15.03
N GLY A 349 0.59 -14.69 14.41
CA GLY A 349 1.43 -15.84 14.08
C GLY A 349 1.01 -16.58 12.80
N ARG A 350 -0.02 -16.11 12.09
CA ARG A 350 -0.67 -16.88 11.01
C ARG A 350 -0.22 -16.40 9.63
N PRO A 351 0.13 -17.31 8.71
CA PRO A 351 0.36 -16.96 7.31
C PRO A 351 -0.83 -16.19 6.73
N GLY A 352 -0.56 -15.14 5.96
CA GLY A 352 -1.60 -14.30 5.36
C GLY A 352 -2.32 -13.35 6.33
N HIS A 353 -1.84 -13.24 7.57
CA HIS A 353 -2.40 -12.33 8.58
C HIS A 353 -1.31 -11.36 9.05
N PHE A 354 -0.80 -10.58 8.09
CA PHE A 354 0.17 -9.52 8.31
C PHE A 354 -0.49 -8.15 8.28
N VAL A 355 0.04 -7.23 9.08
CA VAL A 355 -0.37 -5.82 9.11
C VAL A 355 0.85 -4.91 9.19
N SER A 356 0.69 -3.65 8.78
CA SER A 356 1.72 -2.64 9.04
C SER A 356 1.67 -2.14 10.49
N LYS A 357 2.81 -1.63 10.96
CA LYS A 357 2.95 -1.16 12.35
C LYS A 357 2.05 0.02 12.68
N ASP A 358 1.91 0.96 11.74
CA ASP A 358 1.04 2.12 11.88
C ASP A 358 -0.43 1.72 12.03
N PHE A 359 -0.92 0.75 11.24
CA PHE A 359 -2.28 0.22 11.40
C PHE A 359 -2.49 -0.47 12.74
N PHE A 360 -1.51 -1.27 13.18
CA PHE A 360 -1.60 -1.90 14.48
C PHE A 360 -1.66 -0.86 15.60
N LEU A 361 -0.83 0.19 15.53
CA LEU A 361 -0.84 1.29 16.49
C LEU A 361 -2.19 2.02 16.50
N GLU A 362 -2.77 2.30 15.34
CA GLU A 362 -4.10 2.92 15.25
C GLU A 362 -5.21 2.10 15.91
N ASN A 363 -5.20 0.78 15.71
CA ASN A 363 -6.17 -0.11 16.36
C ASN A 363 -6.03 -0.04 17.90
N ASN A 364 -4.80 -0.03 18.42
CA ASN A 364 -4.57 0.13 19.86
C ASN A 364 -5.03 1.52 20.36
N ASN A 365 -4.74 2.58 19.61
CA ASN A 365 -5.18 3.94 19.92
C ASN A 365 -6.71 4.06 19.92
N TYR A 366 -7.40 3.38 19.00
CA TYR A 366 -8.86 3.31 18.98
C TYR A 366 -9.40 2.71 20.28
N TRP A 367 -8.86 1.57 20.72
CA TRP A 367 -9.28 0.93 21.96
C TRP A 367 -9.03 1.82 23.18
N LEU A 368 -7.87 2.46 23.26
CA LEU A 368 -7.59 3.43 24.32
C LEU A 368 -8.64 4.55 24.34
N LYS A 369 -8.87 5.23 23.21
CA LYS A 369 -9.89 6.29 23.10
C LYS A 369 -11.28 5.78 23.48
N PHE A 370 -11.64 4.58 23.03
CA PHE A 370 -12.93 3.97 23.33
C PHE A 370 -13.12 3.75 24.84
N PHE A 371 -12.12 3.19 25.53
CA PHE A 371 -12.18 2.94 26.97
C PHE A 371 -12.20 4.24 27.78
N PHE A 372 -11.35 5.21 27.46
CA PHE A 372 -11.30 6.49 28.17
C PHE A 372 -12.55 7.36 27.96
N ASN A 373 -13.07 7.42 26.73
CA ASN A 373 -14.27 8.23 26.44
C ASN A 373 -15.56 7.64 27.04
N ARG A 374 -15.59 6.35 27.37
CA ARG A 374 -16.73 5.71 28.05
C ARG A 374 -16.56 5.62 29.57
N GLY A 375 -15.33 5.67 30.09
CA GLY A 375 -15.05 5.72 31.52
C GLY A 375 -15.35 7.07 32.20
N ALA A 376 -15.47 8.16 31.43
CA ALA A 376 -15.74 9.51 31.94
C ALA A 376 -17.24 9.82 32.17
N LEU A 377 -18.14 8.86 31.98
CA LEU A 377 -19.57 8.96 32.32
C LEU A 377 -19.87 8.13 33.58
N GLY A 378 -19.26 8.50 34.71
CA GLY A 378 -19.69 8.08 36.05
C GLY A 378 -20.28 9.30 36.78
N PRO A 379 -21.44 9.19 37.44
CA PRO A 379 -22.06 10.34 38.07
C PRO A 379 -21.22 10.79 39.26
N MET A 380 -20.69 12.01 39.21
CA MET A 380 -20.40 12.75 40.43
C MET A 380 -21.73 13.13 41.08
N SER A 381 -22.23 12.25 41.96
CA SER A 381 -23.16 12.64 43.01
C SER A 381 -22.39 12.72 44.31
N SER A 382 -22.29 13.93 44.81
CA SER A 382 -21.86 14.37 46.13
C SER A 382 -22.26 13.45 47.29
N GLY A 383 -21.31 13.23 48.19
CA GLY A 383 -21.54 13.00 49.62
C GLY A 383 -20.71 14.01 50.40
#